data_AF-A0A9D8EHC4-F1
#
_entry.id   AF-A0A9D8EHC4-F1
#
_cell.length_a   1.000
_cell.length_b   1.000
_cell.length_c   1.000
_cell.angle_alpha   90.00
_cell.angle_beta   90.00
_cell.angle_gamma   90.00
#
_symmetry.space_group_name_H-M   'P 1'
#
loop_
_entity.id
_entity.type
_entity.pdbx_description
1 polymer ?
#
loop_
_entity_poly.entity_id
_entity_poly.type
_entity_poly.pdbx_seq_one_letter_code
_entity_poly.pdbx_strand_id
1 'polypeptide(L)'
;MKEDSNKKRFLKYLLFGLIIIISIVVIFLVYSYSQGGKGNYVPPKAEELSSLEQVKSDLVTLSKAIESYYAINLSYPDSLKKLVPDFINELPLEQESKKNYDYKIIVDSVFEIKVSDASFYKLKELKVRNGKIIQY
;
A
#
# COMPACT_ATOMS: atom_id res chain seq x y z
N MET A 1 -20.90 73.91 3.20
CA MET A 1 -21.76 72.76 2.84
C MET A 1 -21.20 71.87 1.69
N LYS A 2 -19.99 72.09 1.17
CA LYS A 2 -19.36 71.23 0.11
C LYS A 2 -18.55 70.04 0.65
N GLU A 3 -17.99 70.15 1.86
CA GLU A 3 -17.06 69.14 2.41
C GLU A 3 -17.73 67.79 2.72
N ASP A 4 -18.99 67.83 3.13
CA ASP A 4 -19.76 66.64 3.54
C ASP A 4 -20.16 65.74 2.35
N SER A 5 -20.25 66.33 1.14
CA SER A 5 -20.53 65.62 -0.11
C SER A 5 -19.30 64.82 -0.60
N ASN A 6 -18.10 65.40 -0.47
CA ASN A 6 -16.87 64.72 -0.86
C ASN A 6 -16.50 63.57 0.08
N LYS A 7 -16.75 63.69 1.39
CA LYS A 7 -16.57 62.58 2.34
C LYS A 7 -17.50 61.40 2.04
N LYS A 8 -18.77 61.66 1.72
CA LYS A 8 -19.73 60.62 1.31
C LYS A 8 -19.35 59.95 -0.01
N ARG A 9 -18.82 60.70 -0.99
CA ARG A 9 -18.31 60.13 -2.25
C ARG A 9 -17.06 59.27 -2.02
N PHE A 10 -16.11 59.76 -1.23
CA PHE A 10 -14.91 59.00 -0.86
C PHE A 10 -15.27 57.69 -0.14
N LEU A 11 -16.19 57.73 0.83
CA LEU A 11 -16.65 56.54 1.55
C LEU A 11 -17.31 55.51 0.60
N LYS A 12 -18.08 55.97 -0.39
CA LYS A 12 -18.68 55.10 -1.42
C LYS A 12 -17.61 54.41 -2.28
N TYR A 13 -16.59 55.14 -2.72
CA TYR A 13 -15.49 54.54 -3.49
C TYR A 13 -14.66 53.56 -2.65
N LEU A 14 -14.46 53.85 -1.37
CA LEU A 14 -13.76 52.96 -0.44
C LEU A 14 -14.54 51.66 -0.22
N LEU A 15 -15.86 51.75 0.00
CA LEU A 15 -16.75 50.59 0.09
C LEU A 15 -16.76 49.77 -1.22
N PHE A 16 -16.82 50.45 -2.36
CA PHE A 16 -16.79 49.79 -3.67
C PHE A 16 -15.47 49.04 -3.90
N GLY A 17 -14.34 49.66 -3.55
CA GLY A 17 -13.02 49.01 -3.60
C GLY A 17 -12.94 47.77 -2.71
N LEU A 18 -13.53 47.83 -1.50
CA LEU A 18 -13.57 46.71 -0.57
C LEU A 18 -14.37 45.52 -1.11
N ILE A 19 -15.51 45.80 -1.76
CA ILE A 19 -16.33 44.76 -2.42
C ILE A 19 -15.55 44.07 -3.54
N ILE A 20 -14.82 44.82 -4.35
CA ILE A 20 -13.98 44.26 -5.43
C ILE A 20 -12.93 43.31 -4.86
N ILE A 21 -12.25 43.72 -3.78
CA ILE A 21 -11.22 42.89 -3.12
C ILE A 21 -11.84 41.59 -2.60
N ILE A 22 -13.00 41.67 -1.94
CA ILE A 22 -13.71 40.49 -1.44
C ILE A 22 -14.10 39.55 -2.59
N SER A 23 -14.62 40.09 -3.70
CA SER A 23 -14.95 39.28 -4.88
C SER A 23 -13.73 38.55 -5.45
N ILE A 24 -12.57 39.21 -5.53
CA ILE A 24 -11.32 38.58 -6.00
C ILE A 24 -10.90 37.42 -5.08
N VAL A 25 -10.97 37.62 -3.76
CA VAL A 25 -10.63 36.58 -2.78
C VAL A 25 -11.58 35.38 -2.90
N VAL A 26 -12.89 35.61 -3.05
CA VAL A 26 -13.87 34.53 -3.23
C VAL A 26 -13.61 33.74 -4.51
N ILE A 27 -13.33 34.42 -5.63
CA ILE A 27 -13.00 33.76 -6.90
C ILE A 27 -11.73 32.91 -6.75
N PHE A 28 -10.70 33.43 -6.08
CA PHE A 28 -9.47 32.70 -5.82
C PHE A 28 -9.71 31.43 -4.98
N LEU A 29 -10.50 31.55 -3.90
CA LEU A 29 -10.85 30.41 -3.04
C LEU A 29 -11.63 29.32 -3.80
N VAL A 30 -12.59 29.72 -4.64
CA VAL A 30 -13.35 28.77 -5.48
C VAL A 30 -12.43 28.06 -6.47
N TYR A 31 -11.52 28.80 -7.11
CA TYR A 31 -10.54 28.24 -8.02
C TYR A 31 -9.62 27.24 -7.33
N SER A 32 -9.04 27.59 -6.18
CA SER A 32 -8.19 26.69 -5.40
C SER A 32 -8.94 25.44 -4.91
N TYR A 33 -10.18 25.60 -4.45
CA TYR A 33 -11.01 24.47 -4.01
C TYR A 33 -11.34 23.53 -5.18
N SER A 34 -11.63 24.07 -6.36
CA SER A 34 -11.93 23.27 -7.56
C SER A 34 -10.74 22.41 -8.01
N GLN A 35 -9.50 22.85 -7.74
CA GLN A 35 -8.29 22.06 -8.05
C GLN A 35 -7.99 20.95 -7.03
N GLY A 36 -8.41 21.08 -5.77
CA GLY A 36 -8.14 20.10 -4.71
C GLY A 36 -9.18 18.99 -4.56
N GLY A 37 -10.27 19.01 -5.33
CA GLY A 37 -11.36 18.04 -5.22
C GLY A 37 -10.96 16.62 -5.65
N LYS A 38 -11.68 15.61 -5.13
CA LYS A 38 -11.48 14.17 -5.42
C LYS A 38 -11.37 13.82 -6.92
N GLY A 39 -11.88 14.66 -7.82
CA GLY A 39 -11.79 14.49 -9.28
C GLY A 39 -10.40 14.70 -9.87
N ASN A 40 -9.48 15.39 -9.16
CA ASN A 40 -8.09 15.60 -9.60
C ASN A 40 -7.11 14.65 -8.89
N TYR A 41 -7.60 13.74 -8.07
CA TYR A 41 -6.77 12.69 -7.49
C TYR A 41 -6.47 11.65 -8.58
N VAL A 42 -5.25 11.68 -9.09
CA VAL A 42 -4.68 10.55 -9.82
C VAL A 42 -4.00 9.67 -8.77
N PRO A 43 -4.58 8.50 -8.41
CA PRO A 43 -3.86 7.59 -7.53
C PRO A 43 -2.50 7.27 -8.14
N PRO A 44 -1.43 7.18 -7.34
CA PRO A 44 -0.17 6.65 -7.84
C PRO A 44 -0.48 5.29 -8.46
N LYS A 45 -0.07 5.11 -9.72
CA LYS A 45 -0.21 3.82 -10.40
C LYS A 45 0.54 2.81 -9.53
N ALA A 46 -0.17 1.82 -9.00
CA ALA A 46 0.48 0.76 -8.23
C ALA A 46 1.60 0.18 -9.10
N GLU A 47 2.83 0.22 -8.61
CA GLU A 47 3.94 -0.46 -9.28
C GLU A 47 3.57 -1.94 -9.32
N GLU A 48 3.33 -2.47 -10.52
CA GLU A 48 3.18 -3.90 -10.70
C GLU A 48 4.52 -4.52 -10.33
N LEU A 49 4.61 -5.08 -9.13
CA LEU A 49 5.76 -5.87 -8.69
C LEU A 49 6.03 -6.91 -9.78
N SER A 50 7.31 -7.11 -10.10
CA SER A 50 7.68 -8.22 -10.96
C SER A 50 7.22 -9.54 -10.33
N SER A 51 6.94 -10.56 -11.14
CA SER A 51 6.44 -11.84 -10.61
C SER A 51 7.39 -12.47 -9.60
N LEU A 52 8.70 -12.22 -9.73
CA LEU A 52 9.71 -12.60 -8.74
C LEU A 52 9.58 -11.82 -7.41
N GLU A 53 9.32 -10.52 -7.45
CA GLU A 53 9.15 -9.71 -6.25
C GLU A 53 7.89 -10.09 -5.49
N GLN A 54 6.79 -10.35 -6.20
CA GLN A 54 5.56 -10.82 -5.60
C GLN A 54 5.77 -12.16 -4.88
N VAL A 55 6.41 -13.12 -5.54
CA VAL A 55 6.71 -14.43 -4.95
C VAL A 55 7.64 -14.33 -3.75
N LYS A 56 8.63 -13.42 -3.77
CA LYS A 56 9.47 -13.16 -2.59
C LYS A 56 8.65 -12.60 -1.44
N SER A 57 7.75 -11.66 -1.72
CA SER A 57 6.84 -11.10 -0.71
C SER A 57 5.95 -12.19 -0.11
N ASP A 58 5.40 -13.08 -0.93
CA ASP A 58 4.56 -14.19 -0.48
C ASP A 58 5.34 -15.16 0.41
N LEU A 59 6.55 -15.55 0.00
CA LEU A 59 7.44 -16.40 0.80
C LEU A 59 7.79 -15.76 2.16
N VAL A 60 8.06 -14.46 2.19
CA VAL A 60 8.32 -13.72 3.45
C VAL A 60 7.08 -13.67 4.34
N THR A 61 5.91 -13.42 3.75
CA THR A 61 4.63 -13.38 4.47
C THR A 61 4.33 -14.73 5.11
N LEU A 62 4.43 -15.81 4.34
CA LEU A 62 4.26 -17.18 4.84
C LEU A 62 5.27 -17.49 5.94
N SER A 63 6.54 -17.12 5.77
CA SER A 63 7.57 -17.33 6.78
C SER A 63 7.23 -16.65 8.11
N LYS A 64 6.79 -15.39 8.07
CA LYS A 64 6.38 -14.65 9.28
C LYS A 64 5.15 -15.25 9.94
N ALA A 65 4.18 -15.72 9.15
CA ALA A 65 2.99 -16.39 9.68
C ALA A 65 3.36 -17.71 10.39
N ILE A 66 4.30 -18.48 9.84
CA ILE A 66 4.81 -19.71 10.46
C ILE A 66 5.54 -19.42 11.77
N GLU A 67 6.39 -18.39 11.79
CA GLU A 67 7.08 -17.97 13.02
C GLU A 67 6.09 -17.48 14.09
N SER A 68 5.05 -16.76 13.68
CA SER A 68 3.97 -16.33 14.58
C SER A 68 3.18 -17.52 15.12
N TYR A 69 2.90 -18.53 14.28
CA TYR A 69 2.29 -19.79 14.70
C TYR A 69 3.15 -20.49 15.75
N TYR A 70 4.46 -20.59 15.51
CA TYR A 70 5.40 -21.20 16.46
C TYR A 70 5.44 -20.43 17.79
N ALA A 71 5.41 -19.10 17.77
CA ALA A 71 5.45 -18.30 18.98
C ALA A 71 4.27 -18.57 19.93
N ILE A 72 3.10 -18.97 19.39
CA ILE A 72 1.90 -19.29 20.18
C ILE A 72 1.84 -20.78 20.53
N ASN A 73 2.15 -21.65 19.57
CA ASN A 73 1.92 -23.09 19.69
C ASN A 73 3.16 -23.88 20.14
N LEU A 74 4.33 -23.24 20.16
CA LEU A 74 5.64 -23.85 20.45
C LEU A 74 6.00 -25.02 19.52
N SER A 75 5.34 -25.11 18.36
CA SER A 75 5.61 -26.08 17.31
C SER A 75 5.32 -25.46 15.94
N TYR A 76 6.01 -25.93 14.90
CA TYR A 76 5.68 -25.52 13.53
C TYR A 76 4.35 -26.17 13.09
N PRO A 77 3.59 -25.52 12.19
CA PRO A 77 2.33 -26.07 11.71
C PRO A 77 2.58 -27.24 10.76
N ASP A 78 1.86 -28.35 10.90
CA ASP A 78 2.01 -29.51 9.98
C ASP A 78 1.62 -29.18 8.52
N SER A 79 0.85 -28.11 8.32
CA SER A 79 0.49 -27.62 6.99
C SER A 79 0.22 -26.12 7.01
N LEU A 80 0.44 -25.45 5.87
CA LEU A 80 0.13 -24.02 5.72
C LEU A 80 -1.33 -23.68 5.99
N LYS A 81 -2.27 -24.62 5.81
CA LYS A 81 -3.70 -24.40 6.09
C LYS A 81 -3.98 -24.02 7.55
N LYS A 82 -3.13 -24.43 8.50
CA LYS A 82 -3.24 -24.08 9.93
C LYS A 82 -2.91 -22.60 10.21
N LEU A 83 -2.34 -21.88 9.24
CA LEU A 83 -2.07 -20.45 9.38
C LEU A 83 -3.34 -19.61 9.21
N VAL A 84 -4.35 -20.14 8.53
CA VAL A 84 -5.61 -19.43 8.25
C VAL A 84 -6.66 -19.84 9.29
N PRO A 85 -7.46 -18.88 9.83
CA PRO A 85 -7.40 -17.44 9.58
C PRO A 85 -6.50 -16.66 10.55
N ASP A 86 -5.98 -17.33 11.59
CA ASP A 86 -5.45 -16.65 12.78
C ASP A 86 -4.12 -15.92 12.55
N PHE A 87 -3.31 -16.37 11.58
CA PHE A 87 -1.98 -15.82 11.28
C PHE A 87 -1.88 -15.17 9.91
N ILE A 88 -2.79 -15.53 8.99
CA ILE A 88 -2.91 -14.95 7.65
C ILE A 88 -4.35 -15.10 7.17
N ASN A 89 -4.85 -14.09 6.44
CA ASN A 89 -6.23 -14.07 5.93
C ASN A 89 -6.51 -15.21 4.94
N GLU A 90 -5.58 -15.45 4.02
CA GLU A 90 -5.66 -16.48 2.99
C GLU A 90 -4.27 -16.92 2.56
N LEU A 91 -4.16 -18.12 1.99
CA LEU A 91 -2.88 -18.60 1.47
C LEU A 91 -2.61 -17.98 0.08
N PRO A 92 -1.47 -17.31 -0.12
CA PRO A 92 -1.10 -16.82 -1.43
C PRO A 92 -0.86 -17.98 -2.40
N LEU A 93 -1.25 -17.78 -3.65
CA LEU A 93 -0.97 -18.70 -4.75
C LEU A 93 0.23 -18.17 -5.55
N GLU A 94 1.12 -19.07 -5.94
CA GLU A 94 2.24 -18.74 -6.81
C GLU A 94 1.71 -18.18 -8.14
N GLN A 95 2.14 -16.97 -8.50
CA GLN A 95 1.55 -16.23 -9.62
C GLN A 95 1.64 -16.94 -10.97
N GLU A 96 2.75 -17.63 -11.23
CA GLU A 96 3.04 -18.27 -12.53
C GLU A 96 2.38 -19.64 -12.64
N SER A 97 2.49 -20.47 -11.59
CA SER A 97 1.95 -21.83 -11.60
C SER A 97 0.49 -21.92 -11.17
N LYS A 98 -0.03 -20.89 -10.48
CA LYS A 98 -1.31 -20.88 -9.75
C LYS A 98 -1.44 -22.00 -8.71
N LYS A 99 -0.31 -22.54 -8.23
CA LYS A 99 -0.26 -23.59 -7.21
C LYS A 99 0.06 -23.01 -5.84
N ASN A 100 -0.22 -23.80 -4.81
CA ASN A 100 0.28 -23.53 -3.47
C ASN A 100 1.79 -23.71 -3.42
N TYR A 101 2.43 -22.98 -2.51
CA TYR A 101 3.82 -23.18 -2.15
C TYR A 101 4.03 -24.55 -1.50
N ASP A 102 5.16 -25.17 -1.80
CA ASP A 102 5.54 -26.43 -1.18
C ASP A 102 6.14 -26.14 0.19
N TYR A 103 5.55 -26.75 1.22
CA TYR A 103 5.96 -26.59 2.61
C TYR A 103 6.38 -27.93 3.20
N LYS A 104 7.48 -27.93 3.97
CA LYS A 104 7.88 -29.08 4.78
C LYS A 104 8.66 -28.65 6.02
N ILE A 105 8.62 -29.51 7.03
CA ILE A 105 9.50 -29.46 8.19
C ILE A 105 10.66 -30.42 7.92
N ILE A 106 11.89 -29.94 7.97
CA ILE A 106 13.09 -30.75 7.72
C ILE A 106 13.50 -31.49 9.01
N VAL A 107 13.55 -30.74 10.11
CA VAL A 107 13.78 -31.21 11.49
C VAL A 107 12.96 -30.33 12.43
N ASP A 108 12.78 -30.72 13.70
CA ASP A 108 11.89 -30.04 14.65
C ASP A 108 12.07 -28.51 14.76
N SER A 109 13.26 -28.00 14.42
CA SER A 109 13.60 -26.56 14.46
C SER A 109 13.75 -25.90 13.08
N VAL A 110 13.55 -26.63 11.98
CA VAL A 110 13.77 -26.11 10.62
C VAL A 110 12.59 -26.36 9.70
N PHE A 111 12.01 -25.27 9.19
CA PHE A 111 11.01 -25.31 8.12
C PHE A 111 11.56 -24.80 6.80
N GLU A 112 10.96 -25.26 5.70
CA GLU A 112 11.25 -24.82 4.35
C GLU A 112 9.96 -24.57 3.57
N ILE A 113 9.90 -23.42 2.89
CA ILE A 113 8.85 -23.08 1.92
C ILE A 113 9.54 -22.88 0.57
N LYS A 114 9.12 -23.56 -0.49
CA LYS A 114 9.70 -23.42 -1.83
C LYS A 114 8.63 -23.18 -2.89
N VAL A 115 9.03 -22.52 -3.98
CA VAL A 115 8.20 -22.42 -5.19
C VAL A 115 8.08 -23.80 -5.87
N SER A 116 7.03 -23.99 -6.66
CA SER A 116 6.82 -25.28 -7.34
C SER A 116 7.85 -25.49 -8.46
N ASP A 117 8.22 -24.44 -9.19
CA ASP A 117 9.25 -24.46 -10.21
C ASP A 117 10.00 -23.11 -10.28
N ALA A 118 11.28 -23.11 -9.90
CA ALA A 118 12.10 -21.91 -9.89
C ALA A 118 12.46 -21.40 -11.30
N SER A 119 12.29 -22.24 -12.33
CA SER A 119 12.65 -21.90 -13.71
C SER A 119 11.78 -20.78 -14.30
N PHE A 120 10.54 -20.61 -13.81
CA PHE A 120 9.68 -19.47 -14.15
C PHE A 120 10.35 -18.12 -13.85
N TYR A 121 11.23 -18.10 -12.86
CA TYR A 121 11.94 -16.91 -12.41
C TYR A 121 13.39 -16.86 -12.91
N LYS A 122 13.77 -17.75 -13.84
CA LYS A 122 15.15 -17.92 -14.32
C LYS A 122 16.14 -18.26 -13.20
N LEU A 123 15.67 -18.98 -12.18
CA LEU A 123 16.46 -19.45 -11.06
C LEU A 123 16.53 -20.97 -11.07
N LYS A 124 17.60 -21.53 -10.51
CA LYS A 124 17.69 -22.96 -10.20
C LYS A 124 16.91 -23.28 -8.93
N GLU A 125 16.92 -22.36 -7.98
CA GLU A 125 16.22 -22.52 -6.71
C GLU A 125 15.68 -21.19 -6.19
N LEU A 126 14.48 -21.21 -5.61
CA LEU A 126 13.89 -20.11 -4.86
C LEU A 126 13.09 -20.67 -3.67
N LYS A 127 13.55 -20.39 -2.46
CA LYS A 127 12.93 -20.90 -1.23
C LYS A 127 13.20 -20.01 -0.03
N VAL A 128 12.45 -20.20 1.04
CA VAL A 128 12.73 -19.69 2.38
C VAL A 128 13.03 -20.85 3.33
N ARG A 129 14.09 -20.71 4.12
CA ARG A 129 14.44 -21.64 5.20
C ARG A 129 14.68 -20.84 6.49
N ASN A 130 13.86 -21.08 7.51
CA ASN A 130 13.89 -20.35 8.79
C ASN A 130 14.04 -18.82 8.61
N GLY A 131 13.13 -18.20 7.87
CA GLY A 131 13.15 -16.76 7.64
C GLY A 131 14.16 -16.26 6.59
N LYS A 132 15.08 -17.09 6.12
CA LYS A 132 16.10 -16.69 5.14
C LYS A 132 15.72 -17.11 3.73
N ILE A 133 15.65 -16.13 2.81
CA ILE A 133 15.49 -16.37 1.38
C ILE A 133 16.80 -16.95 0.82
N ILE A 134 16.68 -18.03 0.05
CA ILE A 134 17.75 -18.67 -0.70
C ILE A 134 17.35 -18.64 -2.18
N GLN A 135 18.21 -18.07 -3.02
CA GLN A 135 18.01 -17.96 -4.46
C GLN A 135 19.35 -18.08 -5.21
N TYR A 136 19.39 -18.80 -6.34
CA TYR A 136 20.52 -18.88 -7.27
C TYR A 136 20.14 -19.62 -8.57
#